data_AF-A0A534SBL8-F1
#
_entry.id   AF-A0A534SBL8-F1
#
_cell.length_a   1.000
_cell.length_b   1.000
_cell.length_c   1.000
_cell.angle_alpha   90.00
_cell.angle_beta   90.00
_cell.angle_gamma   90.00
#
_symmetry.space_group_name_H-M   'P 1'
#
loop_
_entity.id
_entity.type
_entity.pdbx_description
1 polymer ?
#
loop_
_entity_poly.entity_id
_entity_poly.type
_entity_poly.pdbx_seq_one_letter_code
_entity_poly.pdbx_strand_id
1 'polypeptide(L)' 'MAKEITIEELRTMARRAGLPLPDDELLRLLPGVKRAQSQAAALRELFTNAAEPATIFTTFKIDLK' A
#
# COMPACT_ATOMS: atom_id res chain seq x y z
N MET A 1 -6.10 1.33 -14.13
CA MET A 1 -5.69 -0.03 -13.70
C MET A 1 -4.38 0.07 -12.95
N ALA A 2 -4.28 -0.51 -11.75
CA ALA A 2 -3.04 -0.49 -10.98
C ALA A 2 -1.94 -1.27 -11.70
N LYS A 3 -0.75 -0.68 -11.83
CA LYS A 3 0.43 -1.36 -12.39
C LYS A 3 0.75 -2.58 -11.54
N GLU A 4 0.75 -3.77 -12.14
CA GLU A 4 1.05 -5.02 -11.45
C GLU A 4 2.52 -5.04 -11.00
N ILE A 5 2.75 -5.31 -9.71
CA ILE A 5 4.10 -5.38 -9.16
C ILE A 5 4.89 -6.56 -9.72
N THR A 6 6.12 -6.28 -10.13
CA THR A 6 7.10 -7.26 -10.61
C THR A 6 7.95 -7.80 -9.46
N ILE A 7 8.64 -8.93 -9.70
CA ILE A 7 9.55 -9.51 -8.70
C ILE A 7 10.74 -8.59 -8.39
N GLU A 8 11.23 -7.83 -9.38
CA GLU A 8 12.33 -6.87 -9.18
C GLU A 8 11.91 -5.66 -8.34
N GLU A 9 10.68 -5.18 -8.52
CA GLU A 9 10.10 -4.16 -7.66
C GLU A 9 9.92 -4.67 -6.23
N LEU A 10 9.43 -5.91 -6.07
CA LEU A 10 9.31 -6.54 -4.74
C LEU A 10 10.68 -6.69 -4.06
N ARG A 11 11.71 -7.14 -4.79
CA ARG A 11 13.09 -7.24 -4.30
C ARG A 11 13.62 -5.86 -3.88
N THR A 12 13.28 -4.81 -4.62
CA THR A 12 13.67 -3.43 -4.29
C THR A 12 12.97 -2.96 -3.02
N MET A 13 11.69 -3.26 -2.84
CA MET A 13 10.93 -2.94 -1.63
C MET A 13 11.47 -3.68 -0.40
N ALA A 14 11.74 -4.99 -0.54
CA ALA A 14 12.32 -5.80 0.54
C ALA A 14 13.67 -5.23 1.00
N ARG A 15 14.56 -4.88 0.06
CA ARG A 15 15.84 -4.23 0.36
C ARG A 15 15.67 -2.90 1.09
N ARG A 16 14.72 -2.05 0.66
CA ARG A 16 14.42 -0.77 1.33
C ARG A 16 13.87 -0.96 2.74
N ALA A 17 13.14 -2.05 2.97
CA ALA A 17 12.62 -2.43 4.28
C ALA A 17 13.68 -3.09 5.18
N GLY A 18 14.92 -3.28 4.70
CA GLY A 18 15.96 -3.98 5.44
C GLY A 18 15.72 -5.48 5.58
N LEU A 19 14.92 -6.07 4.68
CA LEU A 19 14.59 -7.49 4.66
C LEU A 19 15.42 -8.19 3.57
N PRO A 20 16.51 -8.90 3.92
CA PRO A 20 17.32 -9.66 2.97
C PRO A 20 16.62 -10.98 2.62
N LEU A 21 15.52 -10.90 1.87
CA LEU A 21 14.73 -12.06 1.48
C LEU A 21 15.40 -12.80 0.30
N PRO A 22 15.53 -14.13 0.38
CA PRO A 22 15.96 -14.94 -0.75
C PRO A 22 14.87 -15.01 -1.84
N ASP A 23 15.27 -15.38 -3.06
CA ASP A 23 14.40 -15.34 -4.25
C ASP A 23 13.19 -16.27 -4.16
N ASP A 24 13.31 -17.42 -3.49
CA ASP A 24 12.22 -18.34 -3.25
C ASP A 24 11.15 -17.74 -2.31
N GLU A 25 11.56 -17.01 -1.29
CA GLU A 25 10.65 -16.31 -0.39
C GLU A 25 9.95 -15.14 -1.13
N LEU A 26 10.68 -14.38 -1.94
CA LEU A 26 10.12 -13.33 -2.79
C LEU A 26 9.06 -13.89 -3.76
N LEU A 27 9.32 -15.03 -4.39
CA LEU A 27 8.37 -15.72 -5.27
C LEU A 27 7.11 -16.17 -4.52
N ARG A 28 7.24 -16.65 -3.28
CA ARG A 28 6.10 -17.05 -2.44
C ARG A 28 5.27 -15.84 -2.00
N LEU A 29 5.90 -14.70 -1.76
CA LEU A 29 5.24 -13.47 -1.34
C LEU A 29 4.55 -12.73 -2.50
N LEU A 30 5.09 -12.81 -3.72
CA LEU A 30 4.64 -12.04 -4.87
C LEU A 30 3.12 -12.12 -5.13
N PRO A 31 2.44 -13.29 -5.09
CA PRO A 31 0.99 -13.36 -5.26
C PRO A 31 0.22 -12.63 -4.16
N GLY A 32 0.70 -12.71 -2.91
CA GLY A 32 0.10 -12.02 -1.77
C GLY A 32 0.20 -10.50 -1.91
N VAL A 33 1.39 -10.02 -2.29
CA VAL A 33 1.65 -8.58 -2.48
C VAL A 33 0.82 -8.03 -3.65
N LYS A 34 0.71 -8.77 -4.77
CA LYS A 34 -0.15 -8.41 -5.90
C LYS A 34 -1.62 -8.24 -5.47
N ARG A 35 -2.15 -9.17 -4.69
CA ARG A 35 -3.53 -9.08 -4.16
C ARG A 35 -3.71 -7.86 -3.27
N ALA A 36 -2.80 -7.64 -2.33
CA ALA A 36 -2.86 -6.49 -1.42
C ALA A 36 -2.78 -5.15 -2.17
N GLN A 37 -1.91 -5.04 -3.18
CA GLN A 37 -1.80 -3.87 -4.03
C GLN A 37 -3.10 -3.58 -4.78
N SER A 38 -3.72 -4.61 -5.34
CA SER A 38 -5.01 -4.48 -6.05
C SER A 38 -6.13 -4.03 -5.12
N GLN A 39 -6.24 -4.63 -3.94
CA GLN A 39 -7.23 -4.24 -2.93
C GLN A 39 -7.03 -2.81 -2.45
N ALA A 40 -5.78 -2.40 -2.21
CA ALA A 40 -5.47 -1.03 -1.81
C ALA A 40 -5.79 -0.01 -2.93
N ALA A 41 -5.58 -0.37 -4.19
CA ALA A 41 -5.95 0.47 -5.32
C ALA A 41 -7.47 0.62 -5.44
N ALA A 42 -8.22 -0.49 -5.36
CA ALA A 42 -9.68 -0.48 -5.35
C ALA A 42 -10.23 0.36 -4.19
N LEU A 43 -9.63 0.24 -3.01
CA LEU A 43 -9.99 1.04 -1.85
C LEU A 43 -9.77 2.54 -2.11
N ARG A 44 -8.62 2.93 -2.67
CA ARG A 44 -8.33 4.33 -3.00
C ARG A 44 -9.33 4.92 -4.00
N GLU A 45 -9.77 4.15 -4.98
CA GLU A 45 -10.79 4.57 -5.95
C GLU A 45 -12.13 4.91 -5.25
N LEU A 46 -12.44 4.28 -4.11
CA LEU A 46 -13.62 4.64 -3.31
C LEU A 46 -13.44 5.95 -2.55
N PHE A 47 -12.21 6.31 -2.18
CA PHE A 47 -11.89 7.53 -1.42
C PHE A 47 -11.59 8.76 -2.28
N THR A 48 -11.46 8.60 -3.60
CA THR A 48 -11.11 9.71 -4.53
C THR A 48 -12.22 10.77 -4.76
N ASN A 49 -13.29 10.78 -3.96
CA ASN A 49 -14.35 11.80 -4.05
C ASN A 49 -14.49 12.73 -2.84
N ALA A 50 -13.64 12.66 -1.81
CA ALA A 50 -13.70 13.67 -0.74
C ALA A 50 -12.37 13.81 0.02
N ALA A 51 -11.88 15.06 0.00
CA ALA A 51 -10.92 15.66 0.94
C ALA A 51 -9.42 15.40 0.73
N GLU A 52 -8.67 16.50 0.77
CA GLU A 52 -7.23 16.48 1.00
C GLU A 52 -6.92 15.73 2.32
N PRO A 53 -5.87 14.89 2.39
CA PRO A 53 -5.55 14.10 3.59
C PRO A 53 -5.41 14.95 4.88
N ALA A 54 -5.02 16.22 4.75
CA ALA A 54 -4.84 17.14 5.86
C ALA A 54 -6.16 17.63 6.49
N THR A 55 -7.26 17.71 5.74
CA THR A 55 -8.54 18.24 6.27
C THR A 55 -9.31 17.23 7.11
N ILE A 56 -9.02 15.93 6.98
CA ILE A 56 -9.62 14.88 7.82
C ILE A 56 -9.22 15.05 9.29
N PHE A 57 -7.96 15.41 9.57
CA PHE A 57 -7.48 15.58 10.95
C PHE A 57 -7.86 16.93 11.57
N THR A 58 -8.09 17.98 10.78
CA THR A 58 -8.49 19.30 11.29
C THR A 58 -9.98 19.39 11.61
N THR A 59 -10.82 18.57 10.97
CA THR A 59 -12.27 18.59 11.15
C THR A 59 -12.71 17.91 12.46
N PHE A 60 -11.94 16.95 12.97
CA PHE A 60 -12.18 16.33 14.28
C PHE A 60 -11.40 17.07 15.38
N LYS A 61 -11.67 18.36 15.59
CA LYS A 61 -11.45 18.96 16.92
C LYS A 61 -12.51 18.37 17.85
N ILE A 62 -12.21 17.24 18.46
CA ILE A 62 -13.02 16.66 19.53
C ILE A 62 -13.00 17.67 20.68
N ASP A 63 -14.11 18.38 20.86
CA ASP A 63 -14.34 19.26 22.01
C ASP A 63 -14.61 18.33 23.22
N LEU A 64 -13.54 17.97 23.93
CA LEU A 64 -13.64 17.28 25.21
C LEU A 64 -14.14 18.30 26.24
N LYS A 65 -15.47 18.36 26.42
CA LYS A 65 -16.11 18.97 27.59
C LYS A 65 -16.18 18.00 28.75
#